data_AF-A0AAN6QEU4-F1
#
_entry.id   AF-A0AAN6QEU4-F1
#
_cell.length_a   1.000
_cell.length_b   1.000
_cell.length_c   1.000
_cell.angle_alpha   90.00
_cell.angle_beta   90.00
_cell.angle_gamma   90.00
#
_symmetry.space_group_name_H-M   'P 1'
#
loop_
_entity.id
_entity.type
_entity.pdbx_description
1 polymer ?
#
loop_
_entity_poly.entity_id
_entity_poly.type
_entity_poly.pdbx_seq_one_letter_code
_entity_poly.pdbx_strand_id
1 'polypeptide(L)'
;LGVESAVGYISSVANPEDYSMFVVLDIVQAETMGQISRTGFVKGWSQQKVAANPKSHKAHVQRLCKQVVTDPAYFKKLYDLAFRIGKEPQQRALDMESAITFWGVLFEPTMHSWRSPKVNWLEAWSGFLRGKFYVENGNSSRWTRTVSRDLWTQTAAFAARTMEDESLGFWSEEQAWPGLIDEFVVWCREKGIVPGKKEKGMEVDD
;
A
#
# COMPACT_ATOMS: atom_id res chain seq x y z
N LEU A 1 1.20 23.62 -8.80
CA LEU A 1 -0.14 23.67 -8.18
C LEU A 1 0.07 23.42 -6.69
N GLY A 2 -0.49 24.26 -5.81
CA GLY A 2 -0.56 23.95 -4.38
C GLY A 2 -1.54 22.80 -4.11
N VAL A 3 -1.65 22.37 -2.85
CA VAL A 3 -2.41 21.17 -2.44
C VAL A 3 -3.85 21.17 -2.96
N GLU A 4 -4.60 22.25 -2.71
CA GLU A 4 -6.01 22.36 -3.14
C GLU A 4 -6.17 22.26 -4.66
N SER A 5 -5.26 22.89 -5.41
CA SER A 5 -5.29 22.84 -6.88
C SER A 5 -4.85 21.48 -7.42
N ALA A 6 -3.95 20.78 -6.73
CA ALA A 6 -3.54 19.42 -7.08
C ALA A 6 -4.70 18.44 -6.87
N VAL A 7 -5.38 18.52 -5.71
CA VAL A 7 -6.58 17.73 -5.42
C VAL A 7 -7.69 18.06 -6.41
N GLY A 8 -7.97 19.35 -6.66
CA GLY A 8 -8.99 19.76 -7.63
C GLY A 8 -8.71 19.23 -9.05
N TYR A 9 -7.44 19.20 -9.47
CA TYR A 9 -7.07 18.57 -10.73
C TYR A 9 -7.29 17.05 -10.70
N ILE A 10 -6.84 16.35 -9.66
CA ILE A 10 -7.04 14.90 -9.52
C ILE A 10 -8.54 14.59 -9.58
N SER A 11 -9.39 15.28 -8.82
CA SER A 11 -10.85 15.11 -8.83
C SER A 11 -11.48 15.34 -10.20
N SER A 12 -10.86 16.14 -11.07
CA SER A 12 -11.36 16.36 -12.43
C SER A 12 -11.14 15.16 -13.37
N VAL A 13 -10.19 14.27 -13.06
CA VAL A 13 -9.78 13.15 -13.92
C VAL A 13 -9.85 11.77 -13.25
N ALA A 14 -9.93 11.70 -11.93
CA ALA A 14 -9.82 10.51 -11.09
C ALA A 14 -10.57 10.70 -9.75
N ASN A 15 -10.56 9.67 -8.91
CA ASN A 15 -11.01 9.77 -7.52
C ASN A 15 -9.79 10.02 -6.61
N PRO A 16 -9.75 11.13 -5.85
CA PRO A 16 -8.62 11.41 -4.95
C PRO A 16 -8.57 10.50 -3.72
N GLU A 17 -9.62 9.71 -3.45
CA GLU A 17 -9.74 8.87 -2.25
C GLU A 17 -9.40 7.39 -2.52
N ASP A 18 -8.99 7.03 -3.74
CA ASP A 18 -8.58 5.66 -4.10
C ASP A 18 -7.26 5.62 -4.89
N TYR A 19 -6.81 4.41 -5.26
CA TYR A 19 -5.56 4.22 -6.00
C TYR A 19 -5.45 5.00 -7.32
N SER A 20 -6.56 5.46 -7.91
CA SER A 20 -6.54 6.25 -9.14
C SER A 20 -5.82 7.59 -8.96
N MET A 21 -5.71 8.12 -7.74
CA MET A 21 -4.85 9.27 -7.47
C MET A 21 -3.38 8.97 -7.82
N PHE A 22 -2.89 7.77 -7.52
CA PHE A 22 -1.51 7.39 -7.82
C PHE A 22 -1.26 7.22 -9.32
N VAL A 23 -2.27 6.83 -10.10
CA VAL A 23 -2.19 6.84 -11.57
C VAL A 23 -1.96 8.27 -12.07
N VAL A 24 -2.69 9.26 -11.54
CA VAL A 24 -2.50 10.67 -11.92
C VAL A 24 -1.12 11.16 -11.48
N LEU A 25 -0.70 10.85 -10.25
CA LEU A 25 0.59 11.26 -9.68
C LEU A 25 1.78 10.62 -10.44
N ASP A 26 1.62 9.43 -10.97
CA ASP A 26 2.59 8.78 -11.87
C ASP A 26 2.71 9.55 -13.19
N ILE A 27 1.58 9.86 -13.84
CA ILE A 27 1.55 10.60 -15.11
C ILE A 27 2.26 11.94 -14.96
N VAL A 28 1.88 12.72 -13.94
CA VAL A 28 2.42 14.08 -13.73
C VAL A 28 3.81 14.08 -13.08
N GLN A 29 4.45 12.91 -12.94
CA GLN A 29 5.79 12.75 -12.39
C GLN A 29 5.93 13.44 -11.02
N ALA A 30 4.98 13.18 -10.13
CA ALA A 30 4.98 13.79 -8.80
C ALA A 30 6.24 13.39 -8.01
N GLU A 31 6.84 14.38 -7.36
CA GLU A 31 8.02 14.21 -6.49
C GLU A 31 7.60 14.04 -5.03
N THR A 32 6.53 14.73 -4.62
CA THR A 32 5.99 14.74 -3.26
C THR A 32 4.47 14.65 -3.32
N MET A 33 3.85 14.05 -2.29
CA MET A 33 2.41 14.00 -2.14
C MET A 33 1.79 15.42 -2.09
N GLY A 34 0.61 15.58 -2.69
CA GLY A 34 -0.13 16.85 -2.66
C GLY A 34 0.46 17.98 -3.51
N GLN A 35 1.55 17.77 -4.25
CA GLN A 35 2.15 18.80 -5.11
C GLN A 35 2.28 18.32 -6.56
N ILE A 36 1.84 19.16 -7.50
CA ILE A 36 2.02 18.94 -8.94
C ILE A 36 2.85 20.09 -9.50
N SER A 37 4.08 19.81 -9.92
CA SER A 37 4.93 20.80 -10.57
C SER A 37 4.48 21.05 -12.01
N ARG A 38 4.67 22.28 -12.52
CA ARG A 38 4.34 22.61 -13.91
C ARG A 38 5.13 21.73 -14.88
N THR A 39 6.42 21.52 -14.60
CA THR A 39 7.30 20.69 -15.42
C THR A 39 6.84 19.24 -15.45
N GLY A 40 6.53 18.66 -14.29
CA GLY A 40 6.02 17.29 -14.18
C GLY A 40 4.69 17.12 -14.92
N PHE A 41 3.76 18.06 -14.77
CA PHE A 41 2.48 18.05 -15.49
C PHE A 41 2.66 18.08 -17.01
N VAL A 42 3.43 19.06 -17.53
CA VAL A 42 3.59 19.25 -18.99
C VAL A 42 4.36 18.09 -19.62
N LYS A 43 5.48 17.68 -19.00
CA LYS A 43 6.30 16.57 -19.49
C LYS A 43 5.55 15.23 -19.37
N GLY A 44 4.82 15.05 -18.28
CA GLY A 44 4.02 13.86 -18.02
C GLY A 44 2.97 13.62 -19.09
N TRP A 45 2.14 14.62 -19.36
CA TRP A 45 1.08 14.53 -20.35
C TRP A 45 1.58 14.47 -21.79
N SER A 46 2.66 15.16 -22.13
CA SER A 46 3.23 15.10 -23.48
C SER A 46 3.74 13.69 -23.84
N GLN A 47 4.15 12.91 -22.84
CA GLN A 47 4.57 11.51 -23.03
C GLN A 47 3.41 10.54 -23.23
N GLN A 48 2.19 10.87 -22.80
CA GLN A 48 1.02 9.99 -22.90
C GLN A 48 0.40 9.93 -24.30
N LYS A 49 0.83 10.82 -25.22
CA LYS A 49 0.30 10.93 -26.60
C LYS A 49 -1.23 11.08 -26.65
N VAL A 50 -1.80 11.84 -25.71
CA VAL A 50 -3.23 12.21 -25.69
C VAL A 50 -3.40 13.70 -25.89
N ALA A 51 -4.57 14.12 -26.39
CA ALA A 51 -4.86 15.54 -26.56
C ALA A 51 -4.88 16.27 -25.20
N ALA A 52 -4.35 17.50 -25.18
CA ALA A 52 -4.23 18.33 -23.98
C ALA A 52 -5.59 18.96 -23.58
N ASN A 53 -6.56 18.11 -23.23
CA ASN A 53 -7.86 18.55 -22.72
C ASN A 53 -8.37 17.62 -21.60
N PRO A 54 -9.20 18.13 -20.67
CA PRO A 54 -9.67 17.36 -19.52
C PRO A 54 -10.38 16.05 -19.88
N LYS A 55 -11.18 16.04 -20.95
CA LYS A 55 -11.90 14.84 -21.41
C LYS A 55 -10.94 13.72 -21.81
N SER A 56 -9.88 14.07 -22.54
CA SER A 56 -8.86 13.12 -22.99
C SER A 56 -8.00 12.62 -21.83
N HIS A 57 -7.65 13.50 -20.89
CA HIS A 57 -6.93 13.12 -19.67
C HIS A 57 -7.74 12.14 -18.83
N LYS A 58 -9.01 12.45 -18.54
CA LYS A 58 -9.92 11.56 -17.78
C LYS A 58 -10.07 10.19 -18.44
N ALA A 59 -10.32 10.16 -19.75
CA ALA A 59 -10.44 8.90 -20.49
C ALA A 59 -9.14 8.08 -20.48
N HIS A 60 -7.97 8.73 -20.47
CA HIS A 60 -6.68 8.07 -20.37
C HIS A 60 -6.43 7.49 -18.97
N VAL A 61 -6.66 8.27 -17.92
CA VAL A 61 -6.56 7.81 -16.53
C VAL A 61 -7.44 6.60 -16.29
N GLN A 62 -8.70 6.62 -16.75
CA GLN A 62 -9.61 5.48 -16.64
C GLN A 62 -9.09 4.21 -17.33
N ARG A 63 -8.40 4.32 -18.46
CA ARG A 63 -7.76 3.15 -19.12
C ARG A 63 -6.60 2.62 -18.28
N LEU A 64 -5.77 3.51 -17.74
CA LEU A 64 -4.66 3.12 -16.88
C LEU A 64 -5.14 2.47 -15.57
N CYS A 65 -6.21 2.98 -14.95
CA CYS A 65 -6.79 2.32 -13.77
C CYS A 65 -7.21 0.87 -14.07
N LYS A 66 -7.83 0.60 -15.23
CA LYS A 66 -8.14 -0.78 -15.65
C LYS A 66 -6.89 -1.64 -15.87
N GLN A 67 -5.81 -1.04 -16.37
CA GLN A 67 -4.54 -1.73 -16.53
C GLN A 67 -3.93 -2.10 -15.18
N VAL A 68 -3.96 -1.19 -14.18
CA VAL A 68 -3.45 -1.48 -12.82
C VAL A 68 -4.04 -2.77 -12.25
N VAL A 69 -5.32 -3.03 -12.51
CA VAL A 69 -6.04 -4.23 -12.04
C VAL A 69 -5.53 -5.53 -12.67
N THR A 70 -4.97 -5.47 -13.88
CA THR A 70 -4.58 -6.65 -14.68
C THR A 70 -3.07 -6.77 -14.89
N ASP A 71 -2.30 -5.75 -14.52
CA ASP A 71 -0.86 -5.64 -14.73
C ASP A 71 -0.14 -5.52 -13.37
N PRO A 72 0.36 -6.64 -12.81
CA PRO A 72 1.08 -6.63 -11.54
C PRO A 72 2.32 -5.74 -11.54
N ALA A 73 2.98 -5.57 -12.70
CA ALA A 73 4.15 -4.71 -12.82
C ALA A 73 3.75 -3.23 -12.68
N TYR A 74 2.60 -2.86 -13.25
CA TYR A 74 2.08 -1.51 -13.11
C TYR A 74 1.56 -1.25 -11.69
N PHE A 75 0.87 -2.20 -11.06
CA PHE A 75 0.52 -2.10 -9.64
C PHE A 75 1.77 -1.88 -8.78
N LYS A 76 2.82 -2.69 -8.98
CA LYS A 76 4.09 -2.54 -8.27
C LYS A 76 4.70 -1.15 -8.45
N LYS A 77 4.64 -0.60 -9.66
CA LYS A 77 5.11 0.77 -9.94
C LYS A 77 4.36 1.81 -9.10
N LEU A 78 3.04 1.70 -8.99
CA LEU A 78 2.23 2.60 -8.16
C LEU A 78 2.48 2.40 -6.65
N TYR A 79 2.68 1.16 -6.23
CA TYR A 79 3.04 0.83 -4.85
C TYR A 79 4.40 1.43 -4.46
N ASP A 80 5.42 1.33 -5.33
CA ASP A 80 6.73 1.97 -5.15
C ASP A 80 6.65 3.50 -5.19
N LEU A 81 5.79 4.04 -6.07
CA LEU A 81 5.50 5.48 -6.16
C LEU A 81 4.95 6.02 -4.84
N ALA A 82 3.95 5.35 -4.27
CA ALA A 82 3.29 5.79 -3.04
C ALA A 82 4.28 5.99 -1.89
N PHE A 83 5.19 5.02 -1.68
CA PHE A 83 6.26 5.17 -0.69
C PHE A 83 7.19 6.34 -1.01
N ARG A 84 7.59 6.49 -2.28
CA ARG A 84 8.55 7.51 -2.70
C ARG A 84 8.02 8.93 -2.48
N ILE A 85 6.76 9.19 -2.82
CA ILE A 85 6.16 10.53 -2.72
C ILE A 85 5.54 10.81 -1.35
N GLY A 86 5.21 9.75 -0.61
CA GLY A 86 4.62 9.81 0.71
C GLY A 86 5.58 10.28 1.80
N LYS A 87 6.84 9.90 1.68
CA LYS A 87 7.87 10.32 2.62
C LYS A 87 8.27 11.78 2.36
N GLU A 88 8.65 12.48 3.42
CA GLU A 88 9.28 13.79 3.28
C GLU A 88 10.62 13.69 2.52
N PRO A 89 11.03 14.71 1.74
CA PRO A 89 12.20 14.62 0.87
C PRO A 89 13.49 14.19 1.59
N GLN A 90 13.70 14.65 2.83
CA GLN A 90 14.88 14.34 3.63
C GLN A 90 14.74 13.03 4.43
N GLN A 91 13.54 12.46 4.51
CA GLN A 91 13.28 11.24 5.28
C GLN A 91 13.48 9.99 4.42
N ARG A 92 13.98 8.93 5.05
CA ARG A 92 14.17 7.61 4.43
C ARG A 92 13.00 6.66 4.71
N ALA A 93 12.09 7.06 5.58
CA ALA A 93 10.95 6.28 6.02
C ALA A 93 9.66 7.08 5.84
N LEU A 94 8.58 6.36 5.60
CA LEU A 94 7.21 6.87 5.57
C LEU A 94 6.65 6.86 6.99
N ASP A 95 5.87 7.87 7.39
CA ASP A 95 5.18 7.82 8.67
C ASP A 95 4.09 6.73 8.66
N MET A 96 3.76 6.19 9.84
CA MET A 96 2.85 5.03 9.94
C MET A 96 1.42 5.38 9.49
N GLU A 97 0.96 6.60 9.73
CA GLU A 97 -0.39 7.04 9.36
C GLU A 97 -0.57 7.07 7.85
N SER A 98 0.38 7.68 7.14
CA SER A 98 0.43 7.69 5.69
C SER A 98 0.59 6.27 5.14
N ALA A 99 1.42 5.42 5.76
CA ALA A 99 1.59 4.04 5.32
C ALA A 99 0.28 3.24 5.38
N ILE A 100 -0.45 3.30 6.52
CA ILE A 100 -1.74 2.64 6.69
C ILE A 100 -2.76 3.20 5.70
N THR A 101 -2.81 4.51 5.53
CA THR A 101 -3.71 5.16 4.56
C THR A 101 -3.43 4.68 3.14
N PHE A 102 -2.16 4.63 2.73
CA PHE A 102 -1.78 4.21 1.39
C PHE A 102 -2.02 2.73 1.15
N TRP A 103 -1.74 1.85 2.12
CA TRP A 103 -2.15 0.45 2.03
C TRP A 103 -3.65 0.33 1.86
N GLY A 104 -4.44 1.11 2.60
CA GLY A 104 -5.89 1.18 2.45
C GLY A 104 -6.33 1.44 1.02
N VAL A 105 -5.89 2.56 0.45
CA VAL A 105 -6.33 2.96 -0.89
C VAL A 105 -5.71 2.14 -2.03
N LEU A 106 -4.54 1.52 -1.83
CA LEU A 106 -3.90 0.65 -2.83
C LEU A 106 -4.51 -0.75 -2.85
N PHE A 107 -4.94 -1.26 -1.69
CA PHE A 107 -5.51 -2.61 -1.54
C PHE A 107 -7.05 -2.63 -1.46
N GLU A 108 -7.79 -1.52 -1.52
CA GLU A 108 -9.27 -1.52 -1.62
C GLU A 108 -9.79 -0.70 -2.82
N PRO A 109 -10.96 -1.05 -3.41
CA PRO A 109 -11.46 -2.38 -3.78
C PRO A 109 -11.08 -2.68 -5.25
N THR A 110 -10.08 -3.54 -5.46
CA THR A 110 -9.71 -4.06 -6.80
C THR A 110 -9.29 -5.53 -6.71
N MET A 111 -8.90 -6.16 -7.83
CA MET A 111 -8.32 -7.52 -7.86
C MET A 111 -7.10 -7.71 -6.93
N HIS A 112 -6.49 -6.63 -6.45
CA HIS A 112 -5.36 -6.66 -5.52
C HIS A 112 -5.81 -6.57 -4.07
N SER A 113 -7.09 -6.77 -3.76
CA SER A 113 -7.54 -6.67 -2.39
C SER A 113 -6.83 -7.64 -1.48
N TRP A 114 -6.20 -7.10 -0.44
CA TRP A 114 -5.53 -7.87 0.60
C TRP A 114 -6.58 -8.37 1.60
N ARG A 115 -7.51 -9.14 1.07
CA ARG A 115 -8.67 -9.70 1.73
C ARG A 115 -9.05 -10.98 1.01
N SER A 116 -9.15 -12.04 1.79
CA SER A 116 -9.58 -13.34 1.34
C SER A 116 -11.01 -13.63 1.78
N PRO A 117 -11.64 -14.75 1.37
CA PRO A 117 -12.97 -15.11 1.84
C PRO A 117 -13.07 -15.28 3.36
N LYS A 118 -11.96 -15.62 4.04
CA LYS A 118 -11.93 -15.88 5.50
C LYS A 118 -11.31 -14.75 6.30
N VAL A 119 -10.31 -14.07 5.75
CA VAL A 119 -9.51 -13.10 6.50
C VAL A 119 -9.45 -11.78 5.77
N ASN A 120 -9.79 -10.70 6.47
CA ASN A 120 -9.46 -9.35 6.04
C ASN A 120 -8.03 -8.99 6.48
N TRP A 121 -7.05 -9.35 5.65
CA TRP A 121 -5.63 -9.20 5.99
C TRP A 121 -5.21 -7.74 6.16
N LEU A 122 -5.72 -6.84 5.32
CA LEU A 122 -5.46 -5.41 5.45
C LEU A 122 -5.92 -4.86 6.81
N GLU A 123 -7.11 -5.25 7.26
CA GLU A 123 -7.62 -4.85 8.57
C GLU A 123 -6.84 -5.51 9.71
N ALA A 124 -6.48 -6.79 9.58
CA ALA A 124 -5.64 -7.48 10.55
C ALA A 124 -4.28 -6.78 10.70
N TRP A 125 -3.61 -6.47 9.58
CA TRP A 125 -2.33 -5.76 9.56
C TRP A 125 -2.44 -4.36 10.15
N SER A 126 -3.44 -3.58 9.72
CA SER A 126 -3.67 -2.22 10.21
C SER A 126 -4.01 -2.21 11.70
N GLY A 127 -4.82 -3.16 12.16
CA GLY A 127 -5.18 -3.35 13.56
C GLY A 127 -3.99 -3.74 14.43
N PHE A 128 -3.14 -4.65 13.95
CA PHE A 128 -1.88 -5.00 14.62
C PHE A 128 -0.95 -3.79 14.76
N LEU A 129 -0.71 -3.06 13.67
CA LEU A 129 0.14 -1.86 13.69
C LEU A 129 -0.40 -0.78 14.63
N ARG A 130 -1.72 -0.54 14.59
CA ARG A 130 -2.39 0.42 15.47
C ARG A 130 -2.24 0.00 16.93
N GLY A 131 -2.59 -1.24 17.27
CA GLY A 131 -2.46 -1.74 18.64
C GLY A 131 -1.03 -1.72 19.17
N LYS A 132 -0.02 -1.84 18.29
CA LYS A 132 1.39 -1.87 18.69
C LYS A 132 2.05 -0.49 18.76
N PHE A 133 1.72 0.42 17.85
CA PHE A 133 2.49 1.67 17.67
C PHE A 133 1.70 2.96 17.86
N TYR A 134 0.37 2.90 17.90
CA TYR A 134 -0.44 4.08 18.14
C TYR A 134 -0.66 4.26 19.65
N VAL A 135 -0.33 5.44 20.16
CA VAL A 135 -0.42 5.77 21.59
C VAL A 135 -1.31 7.00 21.75
N GLU A 136 -2.30 6.88 22.63
CA GLU A 136 -3.17 7.99 23.06
C GLU A 136 -2.91 8.30 24.53
N ASN A 137 -2.46 9.52 24.82
CA ASN A 137 -2.18 10.01 26.17
C ASN A 137 -2.87 11.36 26.38
N GLY A 138 -4.07 11.34 26.97
CA GLY A 138 -4.87 12.55 27.20
C GLY A 138 -5.20 13.26 25.88
N ASN A 139 -4.71 14.50 25.70
CA ASN A 139 -4.98 15.32 24.52
C ASN A 139 -3.96 15.14 23.38
N SER A 140 -3.12 14.10 23.42
CA SER A 140 -2.14 13.81 22.37
C SER A 140 -2.23 12.37 21.91
N SER A 141 -2.35 12.18 20.60
CA SER A 141 -2.20 10.90 19.93
C SER A 141 -1.00 10.95 18.98
N ARG A 142 -0.24 9.86 18.91
CA ARG A 142 0.90 9.76 18.00
C ARG A 142 1.24 8.32 17.63
N TRP A 143 1.84 8.17 16.46
CA TRP A 143 2.54 6.96 16.05
C TRP A 143 3.96 6.96 16.60
N THR A 144 4.41 5.82 17.12
CA THR A 144 5.73 5.65 17.73
C THR A 144 6.78 5.04 16.79
N ARG A 145 6.37 4.65 15.57
CA ARG A 145 7.22 3.98 14.57
C ARG A 145 6.95 4.51 13.17
N THR A 146 7.93 4.39 12.28
CA THR A 146 7.84 4.68 10.85
C THR A 146 8.02 3.40 10.02
N VAL A 147 7.68 3.46 8.74
CA VAL A 147 7.80 2.35 7.78
C VAL A 147 9.01 2.58 6.87
N SER A 148 9.96 1.66 6.90
CA SER A 148 11.13 1.68 6.02
C SER A 148 10.79 1.19 4.62
N ARG A 149 11.67 1.47 3.64
CA ARG A 149 11.52 0.95 2.26
C ARG A 149 11.49 -0.58 2.23
N ASP A 150 12.32 -1.22 3.06
CA ASP A 150 12.38 -2.67 3.16
C ASP A 150 11.05 -3.23 3.68
N LEU A 151 10.56 -2.75 4.83
CA LEU A 151 9.28 -3.17 5.38
C LEU A 151 8.14 -2.96 4.37
N TRP A 152 8.05 -1.77 3.74
CA TRP A 152 7.06 -1.50 2.69
C TRP A 152 7.11 -2.53 1.56
N THR A 153 8.30 -2.83 1.05
CA THR A 153 8.49 -3.79 -0.05
C THR A 153 8.10 -5.20 0.38
N GLN A 154 8.54 -5.63 1.56
CA GLN A 154 8.26 -6.95 2.11
C GLN A 154 6.78 -7.13 2.46
N THR A 155 6.07 -6.07 2.87
CA THR A 155 4.61 -6.13 3.09
C THR A 155 3.86 -6.49 1.81
N ALA A 156 4.25 -5.99 0.63
CA ALA A 156 3.61 -6.39 -0.62
C ALA A 156 3.89 -7.86 -0.99
N ALA A 157 5.12 -8.33 -0.78
CA ALA A 157 5.48 -9.72 -1.02
C ALA A 157 4.73 -10.67 -0.06
N PHE A 158 4.68 -10.30 1.22
CA PHE A 158 3.92 -11.02 2.22
C PHE A 158 2.42 -11.04 1.89
N ALA A 159 1.85 -9.89 1.51
CA ALA A 159 0.45 -9.80 1.11
C ALA A 159 0.13 -10.77 -0.05
N ALA A 160 0.96 -10.82 -1.09
CA ALA A 160 0.79 -11.77 -2.18
C ALA A 160 0.82 -13.24 -1.69
N ARG A 161 1.77 -13.59 -0.81
CA ARG A 161 1.87 -14.94 -0.24
C ARG A 161 0.65 -15.33 0.61
N THR A 162 0.10 -14.41 1.41
CA THR A 162 -1.10 -14.67 2.22
C THR A 162 -2.35 -14.93 1.38
N MET A 163 -2.39 -14.39 0.15
CA MET A 163 -3.49 -14.64 -0.79
C MET A 163 -3.36 -16.00 -1.49
N GLU A 164 -2.17 -16.60 -1.51
CA GLU A 164 -1.94 -17.95 -2.01
C GLU A 164 -2.14 -19.01 -0.92
N ASP A 165 -1.72 -18.71 0.32
CA ASP A 165 -1.88 -19.57 1.48
C ASP A 165 -2.24 -18.75 2.73
N GLU A 166 -3.53 -18.75 3.07
CA GLU A 166 -4.05 -18.05 4.24
C GLU A 166 -3.62 -18.67 5.58
N SER A 167 -3.12 -19.91 5.58
CA SER A 167 -2.68 -20.58 6.81
C SER A 167 -1.32 -20.11 7.30
N LEU A 168 -0.62 -19.29 6.49
CA LEU A 168 0.75 -18.83 6.73
C LEU A 168 1.74 -19.99 6.82
N GLY A 169 1.49 -21.10 6.11
CA GLY A 169 2.37 -22.26 6.04
C GLY A 169 3.67 -21.97 5.29
N PHE A 170 3.69 -20.96 4.42
CA PHE A 170 4.89 -20.49 3.73
C PHE A 170 5.90 -19.77 4.65
N TRP A 171 5.46 -19.30 5.83
CA TRP A 171 6.27 -18.49 6.73
C TRP A 171 7.06 -19.34 7.72
N SER A 172 8.31 -18.93 7.97
CA SER A 172 9.17 -19.44 9.04
C SER A 172 10.02 -18.29 9.61
N GLU A 173 10.28 -18.31 10.92
CA GLU A 173 11.15 -17.33 11.60
C GLU A 173 12.61 -17.36 11.09
N GLU A 174 13.01 -18.45 10.43
CA GLU A 174 14.33 -18.58 9.82
C GLU A 174 14.43 -17.85 8.47
N GLN A 175 13.31 -17.44 7.88
CA GLN A 175 13.29 -16.65 6.65
C GLN A 175 13.63 -15.19 6.97
N ALA A 176 14.24 -14.49 6.01
CA ALA A 176 14.66 -13.10 6.16
C ALA A 176 13.50 -12.08 6.02
N TRP A 177 12.34 -12.35 6.65
CA TRP A 177 11.27 -11.37 6.76
C TRP A 177 11.68 -10.24 7.73
N PRO A 178 11.14 -9.02 7.58
CA PRO A 178 11.28 -8.01 8.63
C PRO A 178 10.64 -8.52 9.92
N GLY A 179 11.32 -8.34 11.06
CA GLY A 179 10.81 -8.82 12.36
C GLY A 179 9.38 -8.36 12.70
N LEU A 180 8.90 -7.26 12.12
CA LEU A 180 7.52 -6.82 12.31
C LEU A 180 6.49 -7.74 11.62
N ILE A 181 6.86 -8.37 10.50
CA ILE A 181 6.05 -9.40 9.84
C ILE A 181 6.04 -10.65 10.71
N ASP A 182 7.18 -11.06 11.29
CA ASP A 182 7.23 -12.21 12.20
C ASP A 182 6.32 -12.02 13.41
N GLU A 183 6.41 -10.85 14.05
CA GLU A 183 5.52 -10.47 15.16
C GLU A 183 4.04 -10.46 14.75
N PHE A 184 3.72 -10.06 13.52
CA PHE A 184 2.35 -10.10 13.01
C PHE A 184 1.84 -11.52 12.83
N VAL A 185 2.66 -12.44 12.32
CA VAL A 185 2.28 -13.85 12.19
C VAL A 185 1.98 -14.48 13.56
N VAL A 186 2.82 -14.18 14.56
CA VAL A 186 2.57 -14.59 15.96
C VAL A 186 1.26 -14.01 16.46
N TRP A 187 1.04 -12.71 16.29
CA TRP A 187 -0.19 -12.04 16.69
C TRP A 187 -1.45 -12.64 16.02
N CYS A 188 -1.37 -12.98 14.73
CA CYS A 188 -2.48 -13.63 14.02
C CYS A 188 -2.85 -14.98 14.63
N ARG A 189 -1.85 -15.78 15.05
CA ARG A 189 -2.09 -17.08 15.71
C ARG A 189 -2.71 -16.89 17.09
N GLU A 190 -2.20 -15.95 17.89
CA GLU A 190 -2.73 -15.64 19.22
C GLU A 190 -4.18 -15.13 19.16
N LYS A 191 -4.54 -14.38 18.12
CA LYS A 191 -5.91 -13.89 17.88
C LYS A 191 -6.82 -14.91 17.21
N GLY A 192 -6.33 -16.10 16.86
CA GLY A 192 -7.09 -17.13 16.15
C GLY A 192 -7.51 -16.73 14.73
N ILE A 193 -6.83 -15.75 14.13
CA ILE A 193 -7.04 -15.35 12.72
C ILE A 193 -6.58 -16.46 11.79
N VAL A 194 -5.50 -17.14 12.16
CA VAL A 194 -4.99 -18.33 11.48
C VAL A 194 -4.86 -19.48 12.47
N PRO A 195 -4.85 -20.75 11.99
CA PRO A 195 -4.57 -21.88 12.85
C PRO A 195 -3.21 -21.74 13.56
N GLY A 196 -3.13 -22.21 14.80
CA GLY A 196 -1.86 -22.37 15.49
C GLY A 196 -0.91 -23.28 14.70
N LYS A 197 0.40 -23.15 14.95
CA LYS A 197 1.41 -24.00 14.30
C LYS A 197 1.05 -25.46 14.58
N LYS A 198 0.72 -26.24 13.54
CA LYS A 198 0.61 -27.70 13.70
C LYS A 198 2.00 -28.17 14.11
N GLU A 199 2.14 -28.62 15.35
CA GLU A 199 3.33 -29.40 15.74
C GLU A 199 3.41 -30.56 14.76
N LYS A 200 4.52 -30.66 14.01
CA LYS A 200 4.78 -31.86 13.21
C LYS A 200 4.70 -33.03 14.18
N GLY A 201 3.76 -33.94 13.93
CA GLY A 201 3.50 -35.07 14.82
C GLY A 201 4.79 -35.77 15.19
N MET A 202 4.93 -36.08 16.48
CA MET A 202 5.76 -37.19 16.92
C MET A 202 5.34 -38.41 16.09
N GLU A 203 6.16 -38.81 15.13
CA GLU A 203 6.19 -40.21 14.69
C GLU A 203 6.59 -41.00 15.93
N VAL A 204 5.60 -41.68 16.51
CA VAL A 204 5.85 -42.75 17.46
C VAL A 204 6.33 -43.91 16.60
N ASP A 205 7.64 -44.13 16.56
CA ASP A 205 8.22 -45.37 16.06
C ASP A 205 7.74 -46.50 16.98
N ASP A 206 6.82 -47.33 16.47
CA ASP A 206 6.46 -48.64 17.04
C ASP A 206 7.51 -49.70 16.65
#